data_AF-A0A1C7M449-F1
#
_entry.id   AF-A0A1C7M449-F1
#
_cell.length_a   1.000
_cell.length_b   1.000
_cell.length_c   1.000
_cell.angle_alpha   90.00
_cell.angle_beta   90.00
_cell.angle_gamma   90.00
#
_symmetry.space_group_name_H-M   'P 1'
#
loop_
_entity.id
_entity.type
_entity.pdbx_description
1 polymer ?
#
loop_
_entity_poly.entity_id
_entity_poly.type
_entity_poly.pdbx_seq_one_letter_code
_entity_poly.pdbx_strand_id
1 'polypeptide(L)'
;MATDRGYINLLRHLHRPTSTLSLPTLQASIAHYLAHLEPSPTPLSAAVLSSPLFRAPTHARLDALATAFRHGAHIKVQLAGAPARLFVRSVPAQAAEWVRAVRCGFEGGAALLRLVCAGGLLLGLGDLEEVLHMRERRVRREIEEEVVLALAEVIDTYANENASAGWERDFQRESEGEEPLALAMLMSAQFAPLISAHRLKALPLPLVADLLTSTVVSAFQDGTFLSNANASCSQDAAASRIASTSSFAQIVNALASSSLMGSMAPLSRFCAQALSVAAESRPLHGWPAMAQTMRRLESLTSTLEADWAKTPLAALTDDNQLASESRELATALWTVLKTLLFTTIMISQSVLSTVVFVPSPPTSSATSSSPSTIALIALHTLSHLSFVIPIRWCCVYL
;
A
#
# COMPACT_ATOMS: atom_id res chain seq x y z
N MET A 1 -41.36 4.94 -8.23
CA MET A 1 -40.26 4.29 -8.97
C MET A 1 -40.33 2.81 -8.70
N ALA A 2 -40.46 1.97 -9.73
CA ALA A 2 -40.39 0.52 -9.55
C ALA A 2 -38.99 0.19 -9.04
N THR A 3 -38.91 -0.47 -7.88
CA THR A 3 -37.64 -0.92 -7.29
C THR A 3 -36.97 -1.87 -8.27
N ASP A 4 -35.83 -1.47 -8.83
CA ASP A 4 -35.09 -2.29 -9.77
C ASP A 4 -34.74 -3.64 -9.12
N ARG A 5 -35.08 -4.73 -9.80
CA ARG A 5 -34.81 -6.10 -9.33
C ARG A 5 -33.32 -6.33 -9.17
N GLY A 6 -32.48 -5.72 -10.01
CA GLY A 6 -31.03 -5.85 -9.91
C GLY A 6 -30.47 -5.19 -8.65
N TYR A 7 -31.00 -4.04 -8.24
CA TYR A 7 -30.61 -3.36 -6.99
C TYR A 7 -30.95 -4.19 -5.77
N ILE A 8 -32.18 -4.73 -5.71
CA ILE A 8 -32.59 -5.63 -4.61
C ILE A 8 -31.69 -6.88 -4.57
N ASN A 9 -31.30 -7.41 -5.74
CA ASN A 9 -30.42 -8.56 -5.80
C ASN A 9 -29.02 -8.22 -5.26
N LEU A 10 -28.45 -7.07 -5.65
CA LEU A 10 -27.18 -6.59 -5.11
C LEU A 10 -27.22 -6.47 -3.58
N LEU A 11 -28.26 -5.83 -3.02
CA LEU A 11 -28.41 -5.71 -1.57
C LEU A 11 -28.50 -7.07 -0.87
N ARG A 12 -29.19 -8.05 -1.46
CA ARG A 12 -29.24 -9.41 -0.90
C ARG A 12 -27.86 -10.06 -0.86
N HIS A 13 -27.02 -9.82 -1.86
CA HIS A 13 -25.64 -10.32 -1.87
C HIS A 13 -24.76 -9.58 -0.86
N LEU A 14 -24.91 -8.26 -0.71
CA LEU A 14 -24.18 -7.48 0.27
C LEU A 14 -24.53 -7.86 1.71
N HIS A 15 -25.77 -8.26 2.01
CA HIS A 15 -26.16 -8.69 3.36
C HIS A 15 -25.73 -10.12 3.73
N ARG A 16 -25.12 -10.87 2.81
CA ARG A 16 -24.63 -12.23 3.06
C ARG A 16 -23.12 -12.25 3.25
N PRO A 17 -22.59 -13.09 4.17
CA PRO A 17 -21.15 -13.22 4.37
C PRO A 17 -20.44 -13.85 3.16
N THR A 18 -21.19 -14.62 2.36
CA THR A 18 -20.72 -15.21 1.10
C THR A 18 -21.67 -14.82 -0.03
N SER A 19 -21.09 -14.49 -1.18
CA SER A 19 -21.84 -14.14 -2.39
C SER A 19 -21.63 -15.22 -3.45
N THR A 20 -22.69 -15.53 -4.20
CA THR A 20 -22.60 -16.38 -5.40
C THR A 20 -22.17 -15.59 -6.64
N LEU A 21 -22.15 -14.25 -6.55
CA LEU A 21 -21.68 -13.38 -7.63
C LEU A 21 -20.15 -13.30 -7.62
N SER A 22 -19.56 -13.29 -8.80
CA SER A 22 -18.13 -13.04 -8.94
C SER A 22 -17.79 -11.61 -8.50
N LEU A 23 -16.57 -11.43 -7.98
CA LEU A 23 -16.10 -10.14 -7.49
C LEU A 23 -16.17 -9.01 -8.57
N PRO A 24 -15.82 -9.25 -9.85
CA PRO A 24 -15.98 -8.24 -10.90
C PRO A 24 -17.45 -7.86 -11.14
N THR A 25 -18.39 -8.80 -11.01
CA THR A 25 -19.82 -8.53 -11.16
C THR A 25 -20.34 -7.66 -10.03
N LEU A 26 -19.89 -7.93 -8.80
CA LEU A 26 -20.22 -7.10 -7.63
C LEU A 26 -19.66 -5.69 -7.79
N GLN A 27 -18.38 -5.56 -8.17
CA GLN A 27 -17.73 -4.28 -8.44
C GLN A 27 -18.50 -3.46 -9.49
N ALA A 28 -18.82 -4.06 -10.64
CA ALA A 28 -19.56 -3.39 -11.70
C ALA A 28 -20.98 -2.98 -11.26
N SER A 29 -21.67 -3.85 -10.50
CA SER A 29 -23.01 -3.57 -9.99
C SER A 29 -22.99 -2.42 -8.96
N ILE A 30 -22.03 -2.42 -8.04
CA ILE A 30 -21.84 -1.33 -7.06
C ILE A 30 -21.57 -0.03 -7.79
N ALA A 31 -20.63 0.01 -8.74
CA ALA A 31 -20.32 1.20 -9.52
C ALA A 31 -21.55 1.73 -10.28
N HIS A 32 -22.29 0.84 -10.95
CA HIS A 32 -23.49 1.18 -11.69
C HIS A 32 -24.57 1.80 -10.77
N TYR A 33 -24.94 1.11 -9.69
CA TYR A 33 -25.99 1.60 -8.80
C TYR A 33 -25.57 2.84 -8.01
N LEU A 34 -24.31 2.97 -7.60
CA LEU A 34 -23.81 4.19 -6.98
C LEU A 34 -24.02 5.42 -7.86
N ALA A 35 -23.86 5.30 -9.18
CA ALA A 35 -24.02 6.41 -10.11
C ALA A 35 -25.49 6.73 -10.47
N HIS A 36 -26.36 5.71 -10.54
CA HIS A 36 -27.73 5.81 -11.05
C HIS A 36 -28.82 5.96 -9.97
N LEU A 37 -28.53 5.67 -8.69
CA LEU A 37 -29.54 5.74 -7.64
C LEU A 37 -30.01 7.19 -7.39
N GLU A 38 -31.32 7.37 -7.49
CA GLU A 38 -32.05 8.59 -7.11
C GLU A 38 -33.03 8.27 -5.97
N PRO A 39 -33.26 9.17 -4.99
CA PRO A 39 -32.72 10.53 -4.90
C PRO A 39 -31.29 10.62 -4.35
N SER A 40 -30.76 9.55 -3.75
CA SER A 40 -29.42 9.57 -3.14
C SER A 40 -28.73 8.20 -3.13
N PRO A 41 -27.40 8.12 -3.39
CA PRO A 41 -26.59 6.91 -3.23
C PRO A 41 -26.21 6.59 -1.77
N THR A 42 -26.58 7.42 -0.79
CA THR A 42 -26.26 7.25 0.64
C THR A 42 -26.58 5.85 1.16
N PRO A 43 -27.79 5.28 0.94
CA PRO A 43 -28.15 3.99 1.51
C PRO A 43 -27.32 2.83 0.96
N LEU A 44 -26.97 2.88 -0.33
CA LEU A 44 -26.10 1.85 -0.93
C LEU A 44 -24.69 1.94 -0.37
N SER A 45 -24.15 3.15 -0.23
CA SER A 45 -22.82 3.36 0.34
C SER A 45 -22.74 2.80 1.77
N ALA A 46 -23.76 3.05 2.58
CA ALA A 46 -23.89 2.50 3.93
C ALA A 46 -24.06 0.96 3.92
N ALA A 47 -24.86 0.41 3.01
CA ALA A 47 -25.04 -1.04 2.86
C ALA A 47 -23.76 -1.77 2.44
N VAL A 48 -22.93 -1.14 1.60
CA VAL A 48 -21.63 -1.66 1.18
C VAL A 48 -20.65 -1.68 2.35
N LEU A 49 -20.58 -0.60 3.14
CA LEU A 49 -19.67 -0.52 4.29
C LEU A 49 -20.09 -1.41 5.47
N SER A 50 -21.39 -1.65 5.64
CA SER A 50 -21.91 -2.57 6.67
C SER A 50 -21.97 -4.03 6.19
N SER A 51 -21.56 -4.31 4.96
CA SER A 51 -21.68 -5.62 4.35
C SER A 51 -20.77 -6.65 5.06
N PRO A 52 -21.33 -7.77 5.57
CA PRO A 52 -20.52 -8.87 6.11
C PRO A 52 -19.60 -9.51 5.07
N LEU A 53 -19.85 -9.32 3.77
CA LEU A 53 -19.00 -9.83 2.69
C LEU A 53 -17.57 -9.28 2.76
N PHE A 54 -17.42 -8.02 3.20
CA PHE A 54 -16.13 -7.35 3.32
C PHE A 54 -15.54 -7.40 4.74
N ARG A 55 -16.18 -8.12 5.67
CA ARG A 55 -15.70 -8.26 7.06
C ARG A 55 -14.39 -9.05 7.18
N ALA A 56 -14.16 -10.02 6.28
CA ALA A 56 -12.87 -10.67 6.13
C ALA A 56 -12.14 -9.97 4.95
N PRO A 57 -11.35 -8.92 5.23
CA PRO A 57 -10.70 -8.16 4.19
C PRO A 57 -9.63 -9.04 3.54
N THR A 58 -9.61 -9.01 2.21
CA THR A 58 -8.53 -9.56 1.39
C THR A 58 -8.15 -8.47 0.42
N HIS A 59 -6.89 -8.38 0.02
CA HIS A 59 -6.41 -7.38 -0.92
C HIS A 59 -7.32 -7.25 -2.16
N ALA A 60 -7.66 -8.37 -2.80
CA ALA A 60 -8.50 -8.39 -3.99
C ALA A 60 -9.91 -7.79 -3.75
N ARG A 61 -10.53 -8.08 -2.61
CA ARG A 61 -11.85 -7.53 -2.25
C ARG A 61 -11.80 -6.03 -2.00
N LEU A 62 -10.76 -5.55 -1.31
CA LEU A 62 -10.59 -4.12 -1.05
C LEU A 62 -10.28 -3.36 -2.34
N ASP A 63 -9.43 -3.91 -3.20
CA ASP A 63 -9.11 -3.32 -4.51
C ASP A 63 -10.35 -3.25 -5.43
N ALA A 64 -11.14 -4.33 -5.48
CA ALA A 64 -12.41 -4.32 -6.22
C ALA A 64 -13.40 -3.27 -5.68
N LEU A 65 -13.43 -3.08 -4.35
CA LEU A 65 -14.27 -2.07 -3.71
C LEU A 65 -13.79 -0.65 -4.05
N ALA A 66 -12.49 -0.36 -3.89
CA ALA A 66 -11.91 0.93 -4.30
C ALA A 66 -12.20 1.22 -5.78
N THR A 67 -12.03 0.22 -6.64
CA THR A 67 -12.29 0.35 -8.07
C THR A 67 -13.78 0.56 -8.37
N ALA A 68 -14.70 -0.04 -7.60
CA ALA A 68 -16.13 0.21 -7.76
C ALA A 68 -16.50 1.68 -7.49
N PHE A 69 -15.94 2.28 -6.43
CA PHE A 69 -16.16 3.69 -6.11
C PHE A 69 -15.49 4.62 -7.13
N ARG A 70 -14.28 4.28 -7.58
CA ARG A 70 -13.58 4.98 -8.67
C ARG A 70 -14.43 5.01 -9.94
N HIS A 71 -14.90 3.85 -10.41
CA HIS A 71 -15.75 3.75 -11.60
C HIS A 71 -17.12 4.41 -11.40
N GLY A 72 -17.70 4.33 -10.21
CA GLY A 72 -18.94 5.04 -9.89
C GLY A 72 -18.83 6.55 -10.11
N ALA A 73 -17.69 7.15 -9.76
CA ALA A 73 -17.42 8.57 -10.01
C ALA A 73 -17.37 8.90 -11.52
N HIS A 74 -16.66 8.07 -12.30
CA HIS A 74 -16.60 8.21 -13.77
C HIS A 74 -17.98 8.13 -14.42
N ILE A 75 -18.75 7.08 -14.09
CA ILE A 75 -20.10 6.89 -14.62
C ILE A 75 -20.99 8.08 -14.22
N LYS A 76 -20.90 8.57 -12.97
CA LYS A 76 -21.70 9.71 -12.53
C LYS A 76 -21.42 10.98 -13.33
N VAL A 77 -20.15 11.28 -13.58
CA VAL A 77 -19.75 12.46 -14.36
C VAL A 77 -20.19 12.32 -15.82
N GLN A 78 -20.08 11.12 -16.39
CA GLN A 78 -20.58 10.83 -17.74
C GLN A 78 -22.10 11.05 -17.84
N LEU A 79 -22.88 10.57 -16.87
CA LEU A 79 -24.34 10.76 -16.82
C LEU A 79 -24.70 12.25 -16.66
N ALA A 80 -23.97 12.99 -15.84
CA ALA A 80 -24.20 14.42 -15.65
C ALA A 80 -23.88 15.25 -16.91
N GLY A 81 -22.96 14.78 -17.76
CA GLY A 81 -22.57 15.41 -19.02
C GLY A 81 -23.51 15.15 -20.21
N ALA A 82 -24.55 14.32 -20.05
CA ALA A 82 -25.55 14.08 -21.10
C ALA A 82 -26.27 15.39 -21.49
N PRO A 83 -26.74 15.56 -22.75
CA PRO A 83 -27.30 16.80 -23.27
C PRO A 83 -28.39 17.35 -22.34
N ALA A 84 -28.12 18.54 -21.80
CA ALA A 84 -28.85 19.10 -20.68
C ALA A 84 -30.30 19.46 -21.04
N ARG A 85 -31.22 19.16 -20.13
CA ARG A 85 -32.49 19.88 -20.04
C ARG A 85 -32.17 21.30 -19.54
N LEU A 86 -32.88 22.33 -20.02
CA LEU A 86 -32.59 23.77 -19.85
C LEU A 86 -32.41 24.31 -18.41
N PHE A 87 -32.59 23.48 -17.36
CA PHE A 87 -32.55 23.90 -15.95
C PHE A 87 -31.75 22.96 -15.05
N VAL A 88 -30.85 22.14 -15.60
CA VAL A 88 -30.03 21.20 -14.82
C VAL A 88 -28.78 21.90 -14.26
N ARG A 89 -28.41 21.57 -13.01
CA ARG A 89 -27.17 22.07 -12.37
C ARG A 89 -25.93 21.71 -13.21
N SER A 90 -24.86 22.48 -13.08
CA SER A 90 -23.60 22.16 -13.77
C SER A 90 -23.06 20.78 -13.37
N VAL A 91 -22.33 20.12 -14.28
CA VAL A 91 -21.69 18.81 -14.03
C VAL A 91 -20.88 18.80 -12.72
N PRO A 92 -20.00 19.80 -12.47
CA PRO A 92 -19.39 20.04 -11.17
C PRO A 92 -20.32 20.00 -9.95
N ALA A 93 -21.45 20.70 -10.02
CA ALA A 93 -22.36 20.84 -8.88
C ALA A 93 -23.10 19.52 -8.62
N GLN A 94 -23.50 18.81 -9.67
CA GLN A 94 -24.10 17.48 -9.55
C GLN A 94 -23.11 16.45 -9.00
N ALA A 95 -21.87 16.45 -9.49
CA ALA A 95 -20.82 15.58 -8.98
C ALA A 95 -20.51 15.89 -7.51
N ALA A 96 -20.43 17.17 -7.14
CA ALA A 96 -20.24 17.62 -5.77
C ALA A 96 -21.35 17.15 -4.82
N GLU A 97 -22.60 17.27 -5.23
CA GLU A 97 -23.77 16.80 -4.48
C GLU A 97 -23.75 15.27 -4.32
N TRP A 98 -23.45 14.56 -5.40
CA TRP A 98 -23.32 13.10 -5.39
C TRP A 98 -22.20 12.62 -4.46
N VAL A 99 -21.00 13.22 -4.53
CA VAL A 99 -19.87 12.87 -3.64
C VAL A 99 -20.26 13.06 -2.18
N ARG A 100 -20.93 14.18 -1.84
CA ARG A 100 -21.40 14.40 -0.46
C ARG A 100 -22.41 13.35 -0.03
N ALA A 101 -23.33 12.99 -0.91
CA ALA A 101 -24.33 11.96 -0.62
C ALA A 101 -23.68 10.58 -0.42
N VAL A 102 -22.68 10.22 -1.22
CA VAL A 102 -21.87 9.01 -1.03
C VAL A 102 -21.15 9.05 0.32
N ARG A 103 -20.47 10.16 0.63
CA ARG A 103 -19.74 10.35 1.90
C ARG A 103 -20.66 10.28 3.12
N CYS A 104 -21.88 10.80 3.06
CA CYS A 104 -22.85 10.64 4.17
C CYS A 104 -23.17 9.17 4.44
N GLY A 105 -23.03 8.28 3.45
CA GLY A 105 -23.18 6.85 3.66
C GLY A 105 -21.98 6.20 4.34
N PHE A 106 -20.90 6.94 4.56
CA PHE A 106 -19.71 6.45 5.27
C PHE A 106 -19.83 6.52 6.79
N GLU A 107 -20.79 7.28 7.28
CA GLU A 107 -21.04 7.47 8.71
C GLU A 107 -21.32 6.13 9.41
N GLY A 108 -20.55 5.81 10.44
CA GLY A 108 -20.68 4.57 11.22
C GLY A 108 -20.12 3.30 10.54
N GLY A 109 -19.50 3.41 9.37
CA GLY A 109 -18.83 2.29 8.70
C GLY A 109 -17.51 1.91 9.36
N ALA A 110 -17.05 0.66 9.14
CA ALA A 110 -15.74 0.21 9.60
C ALA A 110 -14.62 1.05 8.95
N ALA A 111 -13.65 1.51 9.76
CA ALA A 111 -12.61 2.46 9.33
C ALA A 111 -11.83 1.99 8.09
N LEU A 112 -11.46 0.71 8.01
CA LEU A 112 -10.77 0.14 6.85
C LEU A 112 -11.60 0.23 5.56
N LEU A 113 -12.90 -0.09 5.63
CA LEU A 113 -13.76 -0.03 4.46
C LEU A 113 -14.04 1.41 4.05
N ARG A 114 -14.20 2.32 5.02
CA ARG A 114 -14.30 3.78 4.78
C ARG A 114 -13.07 4.29 4.05
N LEU A 115 -11.87 3.95 4.54
CA LEU A 115 -10.59 4.29 3.93
C LEU A 115 -10.54 3.85 2.46
N VAL A 116 -10.91 2.61 2.18
CA VAL A 116 -10.90 2.04 0.82
C VAL A 116 -11.94 2.69 -0.09
N CYS A 117 -13.17 2.91 0.38
CA CYS A 117 -14.22 3.55 -0.42
C CYS A 117 -13.91 5.02 -0.69
N ALA A 118 -13.47 5.76 0.33
CA ALA A 118 -13.07 7.15 0.20
C ALA A 118 -11.82 7.29 -0.68
N GLY A 119 -10.85 6.38 -0.55
CA GLY A 119 -9.66 6.33 -1.41
C GLY A 119 -9.98 6.02 -2.87
N GLY A 120 -10.86 5.06 -3.12
CA GLY A 120 -11.38 4.78 -4.47
C GLY A 120 -12.10 5.98 -5.08
N LEU A 121 -12.91 6.67 -4.28
CA LEU A 121 -13.58 7.90 -4.69
C LEU A 121 -12.57 9.03 -4.97
N LEU A 122 -11.52 9.16 -4.15
CA LEU A 122 -10.44 10.13 -4.34
C LEU A 122 -9.66 9.85 -5.64
N LEU A 123 -9.35 8.58 -5.95
CA LEU A 123 -8.75 8.18 -7.22
C LEU A 123 -9.64 8.59 -8.41
N GLY A 124 -10.95 8.32 -8.32
CA GLY A 124 -11.90 8.69 -9.38
C GLY A 124 -11.98 10.20 -9.58
N LEU A 125 -11.95 10.99 -8.51
CA LEU A 125 -11.91 12.44 -8.58
C LEU A 125 -10.58 12.98 -9.13
N GLY A 126 -9.47 12.29 -8.85
CA GLY A 126 -8.15 12.58 -9.41
C GLY A 126 -8.10 12.36 -10.93
N ASP A 127 -8.67 11.25 -11.41
CA ASP A 127 -8.75 10.97 -12.85
C ASP A 127 -9.58 12.02 -13.60
N LEU A 128 -10.59 12.58 -12.93
CA LEU A 128 -11.55 13.53 -13.49
C LEU A 128 -11.17 14.99 -13.23
N GLU A 129 -9.95 15.25 -12.75
CA GLU A 129 -9.49 16.57 -12.34
C GLU A 129 -9.57 17.59 -13.49
N GLU A 130 -9.18 17.18 -14.71
CA GLU A 130 -9.23 18.01 -15.91
C GLU A 130 -10.65 18.35 -16.33
N VAL A 131 -11.56 17.37 -16.31
CA VAL A 131 -12.96 17.51 -16.74
C VAL A 131 -13.75 18.38 -15.76
N LEU A 132 -13.51 18.16 -14.46
CA LEU A 132 -14.28 18.83 -13.43
C LEU A 132 -13.68 20.17 -13.04
N HIS A 133 -12.41 20.46 -13.36
CA HIS A 133 -11.64 21.59 -12.81
C HIS A 133 -11.69 21.62 -11.28
N MET A 134 -11.47 20.47 -10.64
CA MET A 134 -11.66 20.24 -9.19
C MET A 134 -10.41 20.43 -8.32
N ARG A 135 -9.28 20.88 -8.87
CA ARG A 135 -7.97 20.92 -8.19
C ARG A 135 -7.99 21.57 -6.80
N GLU A 136 -8.83 22.59 -6.59
CA GLU A 136 -8.95 23.30 -5.30
C GLU A 136 -10.36 23.25 -4.71
N ARG A 137 -11.21 22.35 -5.19
CA ARG A 137 -12.62 22.38 -4.78
C ARG A 137 -12.83 21.70 -3.44
N ARG A 138 -13.66 22.35 -2.63
CA ARG A 138 -14.13 21.92 -1.29
C ARG A 138 -14.46 20.42 -1.20
N VAL A 139 -15.00 19.82 -2.25
CA VAL A 139 -15.42 18.41 -2.27
C VAL A 139 -14.23 17.44 -2.28
N ARG A 140 -13.19 17.70 -3.10
CA ARG A 140 -11.98 16.88 -3.10
C ARG A 140 -11.34 16.90 -1.72
N ARG A 141 -11.24 18.10 -1.13
CA ARG A 141 -10.77 18.31 0.23
C ARG A 141 -11.58 17.51 1.26
N GLU A 142 -12.91 17.52 1.16
CA GLU A 142 -13.80 16.76 2.05
C GLU A 142 -13.55 15.24 1.98
N ILE A 143 -13.14 14.71 0.82
CA ILE A 143 -12.77 13.29 0.66
C ILE A 143 -11.33 13.02 1.10
N GLU A 144 -10.37 13.91 0.84
CA GLU A 144 -9.01 13.81 1.40
C GLU A 144 -9.04 13.78 2.94
N GLU A 145 -9.85 14.64 3.56
CA GLU A 145 -10.06 14.66 5.01
C GLU A 145 -10.64 13.34 5.51
N GLU A 146 -11.61 12.76 4.79
CA GLU A 146 -12.18 11.45 5.15
C GLU A 146 -11.16 10.31 5.04
N VAL A 147 -10.33 10.28 3.99
CA VAL A 147 -9.26 9.28 3.84
C VAL A 147 -8.26 9.38 4.99
N VAL A 148 -7.88 10.61 5.37
CA VAL A 148 -6.97 10.86 6.50
C VAL A 148 -7.60 10.45 7.84
N LEU A 149 -8.87 10.79 8.07
CA LEU A 149 -9.59 10.41 9.30
C LEU A 149 -9.74 8.90 9.41
N ALA A 150 -10.18 8.24 8.34
CA ALA A 150 -10.34 6.78 8.32
C ALA A 150 -8.99 6.07 8.51
N LEU A 151 -7.89 6.58 7.94
CA LEU A 151 -6.56 6.05 8.19
C LEU A 151 -6.13 6.22 9.65
N ALA A 152 -6.38 7.38 10.26
CA ALA A 152 -6.09 7.59 11.68
C ALA A 152 -6.87 6.60 12.56
N GLU A 153 -8.17 6.43 12.30
CA GLU A 153 -9.01 5.47 13.03
C GLU A 153 -8.51 4.02 12.87
N VAL A 154 -8.06 3.63 11.67
CA VAL A 154 -7.46 2.30 11.45
C VAL A 154 -6.19 2.13 12.28
N ILE A 155 -5.30 3.12 12.25
CA ILE A 155 -4.06 3.09 13.04
C ILE A 155 -4.39 2.99 14.53
N ASP A 156 -5.31 3.80 15.04
CA ASP A 156 -5.69 3.78 16.45
C ASP A 156 -6.33 2.45 16.85
N THR A 157 -7.14 1.84 15.98
CA THR A 157 -7.75 0.53 16.25
C THR A 157 -6.67 -0.55 16.39
N TYR A 158 -5.80 -0.70 15.39
CA TYR A 158 -4.83 -1.82 15.37
C TYR A 158 -3.57 -1.55 16.20
N ALA A 159 -3.14 -0.30 16.37
CA ALA A 159 -2.00 0.01 17.23
C ALA A 159 -2.31 -0.24 18.71
N ASN A 160 -3.56 0.01 19.13
CA ASN A 160 -3.99 -0.28 20.50
C ASN A 160 -4.24 -1.77 20.73
N GLU A 161 -4.80 -2.49 19.75
CA GLU A 161 -4.98 -3.96 19.82
C GLU A 161 -3.65 -4.70 19.99
N ASN A 162 -2.58 -4.23 19.33
CA ASN A 162 -1.25 -4.80 19.50
C ASN A 162 -0.62 -4.49 20.88
N ALA A 163 -1.05 -3.40 21.53
CA ALA A 163 -0.59 -3.02 22.87
C ALA A 163 -1.38 -3.71 23.99
N SER A 164 -2.67 -4.03 23.77
CA SER A 164 -3.49 -4.81 24.71
C SER A 164 -3.23 -6.32 24.58
N ALA A 165 -1.96 -6.71 24.74
CA ALA A 165 -1.49 -8.09 24.63
C ALA A 165 -1.95 -9.04 25.77
N GLY A 166 -2.94 -8.67 26.57
CA GLY A 166 -3.50 -9.53 27.61
C GLY A 166 -4.86 -10.05 27.17
N TRP A 167 -5.03 -11.36 27.03
CA TRP A 167 -6.29 -12.10 26.87
C TRP A 167 -7.14 -11.91 25.61
N GLU A 168 -7.28 -10.71 25.01
CA GLU A 168 -8.20 -10.50 23.86
C GLU A 168 -7.77 -11.23 22.59
N ARG A 169 -6.45 -11.39 22.38
CA ARG A 169 -5.91 -12.17 21.26
C ARG A 169 -6.30 -13.64 21.30
N ASP A 170 -6.56 -14.21 22.47
CA ASP A 170 -6.94 -15.63 22.60
C ASP A 170 -8.38 -15.88 22.10
N PHE A 171 -9.19 -14.83 21.98
CA PHE A 171 -10.56 -14.87 21.45
C PHE A 171 -10.67 -14.37 20.01
N GLN A 172 -9.68 -13.62 19.53
CA GLN A 172 -9.51 -13.36 18.12
C GLN A 172 -9.01 -14.65 17.47
N ARG A 173 -9.94 -15.44 16.93
CA ARG A 173 -9.63 -16.60 16.08
C ARG A 173 -8.48 -16.21 15.17
N GLU A 174 -7.41 -17.01 15.14
CA GLU A 174 -6.37 -16.97 14.11
C GLU A 174 -7.06 -17.05 12.75
N SER A 175 -7.53 -15.91 12.26
CA SER A 175 -8.12 -15.80 10.96
C SER A 175 -6.94 -15.98 10.03
N GLU A 176 -6.96 -17.01 9.21
CA GLU A 176 -6.01 -17.30 8.12
C GLU A 176 -6.01 -16.19 7.03
N GLY A 177 -6.23 -14.94 7.41
CA GLY A 177 -6.34 -13.77 6.54
C GLY A 177 -5.11 -12.87 6.65
N GLU A 178 -4.97 -12.01 5.65
CA GLU A 178 -3.93 -10.98 5.63
C GLU A 178 -4.12 -10.02 6.82
N GLU A 179 -3.02 -9.56 7.39
CA GLU A 179 -3.04 -8.61 8.51
C GLU A 179 -3.77 -7.32 8.09
N PRO A 180 -4.88 -6.95 8.76
CA PRO A 180 -5.70 -5.81 8.34
C PRO A 180 -4.94 -4.48 8.29
N LEU A 181 -3.96 -4.30 9.16
CA LEU A 181 -3.10 -3.11 9.21
C LEU A 181 -2.19 -3.03 7.97
N ALA A 182 -1.57 -4.14 7.58
CA ALA A 182 -0.76 -4.21 6.36
C ALA A 182 -1.61 -3.92 5.11
N LEU A 183 -2.84 -4.45 5.07
CA LEU A 183 -3.81 -4.13 4.02
C LEU A 183 -4.19 -2.65 3.99
N ALA A 184 -4.40 -2.04 5.15
CA ALA A 184 -4.68 -0.61 5.23
C ALA A 184 -3.52 0.23 4.70
N MET A 185 -2.28 -0.09 5.11
CA MET A 185 -1.08 0.61 4.62
C MET A 185 -0.92 0.46 3.12
N LEU A 186 -1.15 -0.74 2.59
CA LEU A 186 -1.11 -1.03 1.16
C LEU A 186 -2.13 -0.17 0.41
N MET A 187 -3.38 -0.12 0.86
CA MET A 187 -4.43 0.69 0.24
C MET A 187 -4.15 2.19 0.36
N SER A 188 -3.79 2.67 1.55
CA SER A 188 -3.41 4.07 1.78
C SER A 188 -2.25 4.52 0.89
N ALA A 189 -1.26 3.66 0.65
CA ALA A 189 -0.12 3.99 -0.20
C ALA A 189 -0.52 4.28 -1.65
N GLN A 190 -1.61 3.69 -2.15
CA GLN A 190 -2.14 4.01 -3.47
C GLN A 190 -2.83 5.37 -3.51
N PHE A 191 -3.43 5.80 -2.39
CA PHE A 191 -4.18 7.06 -2.29
C PHE A 191 -3.27 8.25 -1.91
N ALA A 192 -2.19 8.00 -1.18
CA ALA A 192 -1.31 9.00 -0.60
C ALA A 192 -0.80 10.08 -1.59
N PRO A 193 -0.42 9.75 -2.84
CA PRO A 193 0.02 10.76 -3.82
C PRO A 193 -1.05 11.82 -4.14
N LEU A 194 -2.33 11.51 -3.93
CA LEU A 194 -3.44 12.43 -4.17
C LEU A 194 -3.79 13.29 -2.95
N ILE A 195 -3.28 12.95 -1.77
CA ILE A 195 -3.53 13.66 -0.52
C ILE A 195 -2.53 14.81 -0.40
N SER A 196 -3.05 16.02 -0.15
CA SER A 196 -2.20 17.18 0.08
C SER A 196 -1.34 17.03 1.34
N ALA A 197 -0.07 17.47 1.27
CA ALA A 197 0.86 17.43 2.41
C ALA A 197 0.29 18.12 3.66
N HIS A 198 -0.49 19.19 3.49
CA HIS A 198 -1.15 19.88 4.61
C HIS A 198 -2.14 18.99 5.37
N ARG A 199 -2.87 18.10 4.68
CA ARG A 199 -3.83 17.17 5.30
C ARG A 199 -3.13 16.03 6.01
N LEU A 200 -2.05 15.52 5.42
CA LEU A 200 -1.22 14.49 6.04
C LEU A 200 -0.66 14.92 7.42
N LYS A 201 -0.44 16.22 7.66
CA LYS A 201 0.00 16.76 8.97
C LYS A 201 -0.96 16.46 10.13
N ALA A 202 -2.21 16.11 9.85
CA ALA A 202 -3.17 15.70 10.87
C ALA A 202 -2.88 14.30 11.43
N LEU A 203 -2.20 13.44 10.66
CA LEU A 203 -1.83 12.10 11.09
C LEU A 203 -0.65 12.11 12.08
N PRO A 204 -0.51 11.07 12.91
CA PRO A 204 0.72 10.80 13.65
C PRO A 204 1.81 10.29 12.69
N LEU A 205 2.33 11.17 11.84
CA LEU A 205 3.24 10.81 10.74
C LEU A 205 4.49 9.97 11.14
N PRO A 206 5.12 10.18 12.30
CA PRO A 206 6.19 9.29 12.77
C PRO A 206 5.73 7.83 12.94
N LEU A 207 4.53 7.62 13.49
CA LEU A 207 3.93 6.29 13.65
C LEU A 207 3.56 5.70 12.27
N VAL A 208 2.98 6.51 11.38
CA VAL A 208 2.68 6.07 10.00
C VAL A 208 3.95 5.62 9.29
N ALA A 209 5.04 6.38 9.39
CA ALA A 209 6.32 6.02 8.78
C ALA A 209 6.91 4.73 9.38
N ASP A 210 6.79 4.54 10.69
CA ASP A 210 7.22 3.30 11.35
C ASP A 210 6.39 2.09 10.92
N LEU A 211 5.06 2.22 10.83
CA LEU A 211 4.17 1.17 10.33
C LEU A 211 4.45 0.82 8.86
N LEU A 212 4.67 1.82 8.00
CA LEU A 212 5.05 1.61 6.60
C LEU A 212 6.41 0.91 6.51
N THR A 213 7.38 1.32 7.33
CA THR A 213 8.70 0.67 7.39
C THR A 213 8.59 -0.76 7.89
N SER A 214 7.78 -1.02 8.92
CA SER A 214 7.49 -2.38 9.39
C SER A 214 6.85 -3.23 8.32
N THR A 215 5.90 -2.68 7.57
CA THR A 215 5.25 -3.38 6.46
C THR A 215 6.26 -3.72 5.37
N VAL A 216 7.15 -2.78 5.00
CA VAL A 216 8.23 -3.00 4.04
C VAL A 216 9.20 -4.09 4.53
N VAL A 217 9.70 -3.98 5.76
CA VAL A 217 10.66 -4.94 6.32
C VAL A 217 10.05 -6.35 6.44
N SER A 218 8.81 -6.45 6.90
CA SER A 218 8.06 -7.71 7.01
C SER A 218 7.79 -8.34 5.64
N ALA A 219 7.50 -7.53 4.62
CA ALA A 219 7.34 -8.01 3.24
C ALA A 219 8.64 -8.62 2.66
N PHE A 220 9.80 -8.33 3.26
CA PHE A 220 11.08 -8.97 2.95
C PHE A 220 11.53 -9.96 4.05
N GLN A 221 10.63 -10.43 4.91
CA GLN A 221 10.91 -11.37 6.02
C GLN A 221 12.13 -10.96 6.86
N ASP A 222 12.25 -9.66 7.17
CA ASP A 222 13.38 -9.11 7.91
C ASP A 222 14.76 -9.43 7.28
N GLY A 223 14.79 -9.72 5.99
CA GLY A 223 16.00 -10.04 5.22
C GLY A 223 16.42 -11.52 5.31
N THR A 224 15.64 -12.35 6.01
CA THR A 224 15.98 -13.75 6.31
C THR A 224 15.47 -14.77 5.27
N PHE A 225 14.83 -14.31 4.18
CA PHE A 225 14.25 -15.19 3.17
C PHE A 225 15.31 -16.03 2.40
N LEU A 226 16.60 -15.68 2.51
CA LEU A 226 17.73 -16.44 1.95
C LEU A 226 18.30 -17.50 2.91
N SER A 227 17.90 -17.52 4.18
CA SER A 227 18.48 -18.40 5.22
C SER A 227 18.48 -19.88 4.85
N ASN A 228 17.46 -20.35 4.14
CA ASN A 228 17.30 -21.75 3.70
C ASN A 228 17.91 -22.06 2.33
N ALA A 229 18.52 -21.09 1.66
CA ALA A 229 19.04 -21.26 0.29
C ALA A 229 20.16 -22.30 0.22
N ASN A 230 21.08 -22.29 1.20
CA ASN A 230 22.22 -23.22 1.20
C ASN A 230 21.78 -24.69 1.29
N ALA A 231 20.79 -25.00 2.14
CA ALA A 231 20.24 -26.36 2.27
C ALA A 231 19.44 -26.81 1.03
N SER A 232 18.97 -25.85 0.23
CA SER A 232 18.10 -26.09 -0.93
C SER A 232 18.86 -26.21 -2.26
N CYS A 233 20.15 -25.87 -2.25
CA CYS A 233 21.02 -25.92 -3.42
C CYS A 233 21.82 -27.23 -3.41
N SER A 234 21.68 -28.04 -4.46
CA SER A 234 22.58 -29.18 -4.71
C SER A 234 23.56 -28.80 -5.81
N GLN A 235 24.85 -28.98 -5.54
CA GLN A 235 25.89 -28.81 -6.54
C GLN A 235 26.09 -30.13 -7.30
N ASP A 236 25.68 -30.17 -8.56
CA ASP A 236 26.05 -31.26 -9.48
C ASP A 236 27.33 -30.87 -10.23
N ALA A 237 28.08 -31.85 -10.75
CA ALA A 237 29.45 -31.68 -11.28
C ALA A 237 29.58 -30.64 -12.42
N ALA A 238 28.48 -30.21 -13.03
CA ALA A 238 28.45 -29.22 -14.10
C ALA A 238 27.57 -27.98 -13.82
N ALA A 239 26.65 -28.02 -12.85
CA ALA A 239 25.73 -26.91 -12.60
C ALA A 239 25.13 -26.93 -11.18
N SER A 240 24.92 -25.74 -10.62
CA SER A 240 24.14 -25.56 -9.40
C SER A 240 22.65 -25.74 -9.71
N ARG A 241 21.99 -26.64 -8.99
CA ARG A 241 20.55 -26.89 -9.10
C ARG A 241 19.85 -26.50 -7.81
N ILE A 242 18.77 -25.75 -7.95
CA ILE A 242 17.83 -25.42 -6.87
C ILE A 242 16.58 -26.27 -7.09
N ALA A 243 16.23 -27.11 -6.11
CA ALA A 243 15.03 -27.93 -6.21
C ALA A 243 13.78 -27.02 -6.17
N SER A 244 12.89 -27.15 -7.18
CA SER A 244 11.66 -26.36 -7.27
C SER A 244 10.68 -26.64 -6.12
N THR A 245 10.80 -27.79 -5.47
CA THR A 245 10.00 -28.19 -4.30
C THR A 245 10.65 -27.81 -2.97
N SER A 246 11.81 -27.12 -2.98
CA SER A 246 12.48 -26.69 -1.75
C SER A 246 11.71 -25.60 -1.01
N SER A 247 11.92 -25.49 0.30
CA SER A 247 11.34 -24.41 1.11
C SER A 247 11.80 -23.04 0.62
N PHE A 248 13.05 -22.92 0.18
CA PHE A 248 13.57 -21.69 -0.44
C PHE A 248 12.79 -21.30 -1.70
N ALA A 249 12.55 -22.25 -2.61
CA ALA A 249 11.78 -22.00 -3.83
C ALA A 249 10.35 -21.54 -3.51
N GLN A 250 9.70 -22.17 -2.53
CA GLN A 250 8.37 -21.79 -2.08
C GLN A 250 8.35 -20.37 -1.47
N ILE A 251 9.33 -20.03 -0.64
CA ILE A 251 9.45 -18.69 -0.04
C ILE A 251 9.63 -17.61 -1.12
N VAL A 252 10.56 -17.81 -2.06
CA VAL A 252 10.83 -16.83 -3.12
C VAL A 252 9.61 -16.64 -4.01
N ASN A 253 8.94 -17.73 -4.41
CA ASN A 253 7.72 -17.64 -5.21
C ASN A 253 6.57 -16.99 -4.44
N ALA A 254 6.41 -17.29 -3.15
CA ALA A 254 5.42 -16.64 -2.29
C ALA A 254 5.69 -15.14 -2.18
N LEU A 255 6.94 -14.73 -1.96
CA LEU A 255 7.34 -13.32 -1.91
C LEU A 255 7.10 -12.60 -3.25
N ALA A 256 7.55 -13.18 -4.35
CA ALA A 256 7.41 -12.61 -5.68
C ALA A 256 5.94 -12.47 -6.12
N SER A 257 5.07 -13.40 -5.69
CA SER A 257 3.63 -13.38 -5.98
C SER A 257 2.81 -12.55 -4.98
N SER A 258 3.42 -12.05 -3.91
CA SER A 258 2.70 -11.31 -2.87
C SER A 258 2.19 -9.94 -3.35
N SER A 259 1.00 -9.56 -2.88
CA SER A 259 0.39 -8.25 -3.15
C SER A 259 1.25 -7.07 -2.64
N LEU A 260 1.98 -7.31 -1.54
CA LEU A 260 2.94 -6.36 -0.95
C LEU A 260 4.10 -6.07 -1.89
N MET A 261 4.66 -7.10 -2.55
CA MET A 261 5.76 -6.91 -3.50
C MET A 261 5.32 -6.07 -4.70
N GLY A 262 4.13 -6.35 -5.25
CA GLY A 262 3.53 -5.53 -6.31
C GLY A 262 3.24 -4.08 -5.90
N SER A 263 3.02 -3.83 -4.61
CA SER A 263 2.69 -2.52 -4.04
C SER A 263 3.88 -1.82 -3.39
N MET A 264 5.10 -2.32 -3.59
CA MET A 264 6.27 -1.79 -2.89
C MET A 264 6.62 -0.35 -3.33
N ALA A 265 6.45 -0.05 -4.62
CA ALA A 265 6.66 1.31 -5.14
C ALA A 265 5.72 2.37 -4.53
N PRO A 266 4.39 2.18 -4.45
CA PRO A 266 3.54 3.13 -3.72
C PRO A 266 3.83 3.16 -2.22
N LEU A 267 4.11 2.02 -1.57
CA LEU A 267 4.46 1.96 -0.14
C LEU A 267 5.71 2.81 0.16
N SER A 268 6.75 2.70 -0.65
CA SER A 268 7.99 3.46 -0.49
C SER A 268 7.78 4.96 -0.72
N ARG A 269 6.96 5.36 -1.69
CA ARG A 269 6.57 6.77 -1.90
C ARG A 269 5.79 7.32 -0.72
N PHE A 270 4.84 6.55 -0.18
CA PHE A 270 4.06 7.01 0.96
C PHE A 270 4.95 7.14 2.21
N CYS A 271 5.86 6.19 2.44
CA CYS A 271 6.84 6.27 3.53
C CYS A 271 7.72 7.54 3.38
N ALA A 272 8.28 7.75 2.19
CA ALA A 272 9.06 8.94 1.85
C ALA A 272 8.28 10.25 2.07
N GLN A 273 7.03 10.31 1.62
CA GLN A 273 6.15 11.47 1.81
C GLN A 273 5.83 11.70 3.30
N ALA A 274 5.50 10.66 4.04
CA ALA A 274 5.20 10.74 5.48
C ALA A 274 6.42 11.26 6.26
N LEU A 275 7.61 10.74 5.99
CA LEU A 275 8.87 11.20 6.59
C LEU A 275 9.18 12.66 6.25
N SER A 276 9.05 13.03 4.98
CA SER A 276 9.31 14.41 4.53
C SER A 276 8.37 15.40 5.20
N VAL A 277 7.06 15.12 5.18
CA VAL A 277 6.05 15.98 5.82
C VAL A 277 6.21 16.00 7.34
N ALA A 278 6.61 14.89 7.97
CA ALA A 278 6.90 14.85 9.40
C ALA A 278 8.08 15.75 9.77
N ALA A 279 9.18 15.67 9.02
CA ALA A 279 10.36 16.49 9.23
C ALA A 279 10.07 17.98 9.01
N GLU A 280 9.33 18.34 7.95
CA GLU A 280 8.96 19.73 7.67
C GLU A 280 8.00 20.32 8.71
N SER A 281 7.01 19.54 9.17
CA SER A 281 5.96 20.03 10.07
C SER A 281 6.33 19.95 11.54
N ARG A 282 7.07 18.91 11.94
CA ARG A 282 7.45 18.62 13.33
C ARG A 282 8.89 18.06 13.36
N PRO A 283 9.93 18.89 13.09
CA PRO A 283 11.31 18.41 12.98
C PRO A 283 11.78 17.56 14.18
N LEU A 284 11.37 17.93 15.40
CA LEU A 284 11.68 17.20 16.64
C LEU A 284 11.28 15.72 16.62
N HIS A 285 10.22 15.36 15.89
CA HIS A 285 9.75 13.98 15.77
C HIS A 285 10.09 13.37 14.41
N GLY A 286 10.10 14.17 13.34
CA GLY A 286 10.41 13.71 11.99
C GLY A 286 11.87 13.24 11.84
N TRP A 287 12.82 13.94 12.45
CA TRP A 287 14.24 13.56 12.41
C TRP A 287 14.53 12.19 13.03
N PRO A 288 14.08 11.90 14.27
CA PRO A 288 14.17 10.56 14.83
C PRO A 288 13.50 9.49 13.96
N ALA A 289 12.33 9.78 13.38
CA ALA A 289 11.62 8.84 12.51
C ALA A 289 12.40 8.51 11.22
N MET A 290 13.02 9.52 10.59
CA MET A 290 13.90 9.32 9.43
C MET A 290 15.09 8.45 9.80
N ALA A 291 15.80 8.78 10.90
CA ALA A 291 16.95 8.01 11.34
C ALA A 291 16.59 6.56 11.70
N GLN A 292 15.45 6.35 12.36
CA GLN A 292 14.96 5.02 12.69
C GLN A 292 14.62 4.21 11.44
N THR A 293 13.92 4.82 10.47
CA THR A 293 13.61 4.17 9.19
C THR A 293 14.88 3.73 8.48
N MET A 294 15.88 4.62 8.40
CA MET A 294 17.17 4.32 7.76
C MET A 294 17.92 3.18 8.44
N ARG A 295 17.96 3.13 9.79
CA ARG A 295 18.59 2.02 10.53
C ARG A 295 17.89 0.69 10.32
N ARG A 296 16.55 0.69 10.21
CA ARG A 296 15.78 -0.53 9.93
C ARG A 296 16.08 -1.07 8.53
N LEU A 297 16.19 -0.18 7.54
CA LEU A 297 16.63 -0.55 6.20
C LEU A 297 18.08 -1.06 6.21
N GLU A 298 19.00 -0.41 6.94
CA GLU A 298 20.38 -0.88 7.12
C GLU A 298 20.41 -2.30 7.68
N SER A 299 19.71 -2.53 8.80
CA SER A 299 19.60 -3.85 9.44
C SER A 299 19.05 -4.91 8.47
N LEU A 300 17.96 -4.60 7.77
CA LEU A 300 17.36 -5.47 6.77
C LEU A 300 18.37 -5.88 5.69
N THR A 301 19.09 -4.89 5.13
CA THR A 301 20.08 -5.14 4.06
C THR A 301 21.32 -5.86 4.56
N SER A 302 21.77 -5.60 5.79
CA SER A 302 22.91 -6.26 6.41
C SER A 302 22.63 -7.76 6.66
N THR A 303 21.43 -8.08 7.19
CA THR A 303 20.99 -9.47 7.36
C THR A 303 20.93 -10.19 6.01
N LEU A 304 20.37 -9.51 4.99
CA LEU A 304 20.29 -10.06 3.64
C LEU A 304 21.66 -10.34 3.03
N GLU A 305 22.62 -9.40 3.15
CA GLU A 305 23.99 -9.59 2.66
C GLU A 305 24.68 -10.77 3.36
N ALA A 306 24.54 -10.85 4.68
CA ALA A 306 25.11 -11.93 5.47
C ALA A 306 24.58 -13.31 5.05
N ASP A 307 23.29 -13.40 4.69
CA ASP A 307 22.71 -14.63 4.17
C ASP A 307 23.08 -14.89 2.72
N TRP A 308 23.11 -13.86 1.86
CA TRP A 308 23.57 -13.96 0.47
C TRP A 308 24.98 -14.55 0.39
N ALA A 309 25.91 -14.07 1.20
CA ALA A 309 27.30 -14.53 1.23
C ALA A 309 27.45 -16.03 1.58
N LYS A 310 26.46 -16.63 2.26
CA LYS A 310 26.44 -18.07 2.58
C LYS A 310 25.83 -18.92 1.47
N THR A 311 25.17 -18.30 0.49
CA THR A 311 24.48 -19.04 -0.57
C THR A 311 25.45 -19.51 -1.65
N PRO A 312 25.27 -20.72 -2.22
CA PRO A 312 26.03 -21.16 -3.39
C PRO A 312 25.84 -20.25 -4.62
N LEU A 313 24.76 -19.45 -4.64
CA LEU A 313 24.46 -18.49 -5.70
C LEU A 313 25.45 -17.32 -5.73
N ALA A 314 25.99 -16.92 -4.57
CA ALA A 314 26.99 -15.85 -4.50
C ALA A 314 28.32 -16.24 -5.14
N ALA A 315 28.61 -17.54 -5.29
CA ALA A 315 29.83 -18.04 -5.92
C ALA A 315 29.73 -18.16 -7.46
N LEU A 316 28.53 -17.99 -8.04
CA LEU A 316 28.31 -18.13 -9.48
C LEU A 316 28.90 -16.95 -10.25
N THR A 317 29.75 -17.25 -11.23
CA THR A 317 30.40 -16.24 -12.08
C THR A 317 29.78 -16.12 -13.47
N ASP A 318 29.07 -17.15 -13.92
CA ASP A 318 28.44 -17.26 -15.24
C ASP A 318 27.06 -17.93 -15.13
N ASP A 319 26.09 -17.44 -15.90
CA ASP A 319 24.71 -17.93 -15.97
C ASP A 319 24.63 -19.38 -16.46
N ASN A 320 25.64 -19.82 -17.21
CA ASN A 320 25.76 -21.20 -17.67
C ASN A 320 26.00 -22.20 -16.52
N GLN A 321 26.44 -21.73 -15.36
CA GLN A 321 26.63 -22.55 -14.16
C GLN A 321 25.30 -22.84 -13.44
N LEU A 322 24.21 -22.16 -13.83
CA LEU A 322 22.88 -22.40 -13.29
C LEU A 322 22.09 -23.35 -14.20
N ALA A 323 21.57 -24.42 -13.61
CA ALA A 323 20.71 -25.36 -14.34
C ALA A 323 19.49 -24.64 -14.94
N SER A 324 19.05 -25.05 -16.14
CA SER A 324 17.94 -24.40 -16.85
C SER A 324 16.65 -24.34 -16.03
N GLU A 325 16.37 -25.38 -15.25
CA GLU A 325 15.21 -25.47 -14.35
C GLU A 325 15.23 -24.42 -13.22
N SER A 326 16.40 -23.95 -12.82
CA SER A 326 16.56 -22.98 -11.72
C SER A 326 16.54 -21.52 -12.17
N ARG A 327 16.51 -21.25 -13.49
CA ARG A 327 16.55 -19.90 -14.05
C ARG A 327 15.30 -19.09 -13.73
N GLU A 328 14.12 -19.71 -13.77
CA GLU A 328 12.87 -19.03 -13.43
C GLU A 328 12.87 -18.58 -11.96
N LEU A 329 13.29 -19.47 -11.05
CA LEU A 329 13.41 -19.16 -9.63
C LEU A 329 14.47 -18.07 -9.36
N ALA A 330 15.62 -18.14 -10.03
CA ALA A 330 16.64 -17.10 -9.94
C ALA A 330 16.12 -15.74 -10.44
N THR A 331 15.28 -15.73 -11.48
CA THR A 331 14.62 -14.52 -11.98
C THR A 331 13.63 -13.94 -10.98
N ALA A 332 12.84 -14.78 -10.33
CA ALA A 332 11.93 -14.37 -9.25
C ALA A 332 12.72 -13.79 -8.06
N LEU A 333 13.78 -14.48 -7.63
CA LEU A 333 14.68 -13.99 -6.58
C LEU A 333 15.29 -12.63 -6.92
N TRP A 334 15.78 -12.47 -8.14
CA TRP A 334 16.38 -11.22 -8.60
C TRP A 334 15.36 -10.07 -8.65
N THR A 335 14.11 -10.37 -9.02
CA THR A 335 13.00 -9.42 -8.96
C THR A 335 12.75 -8.94 -7.53
N VAL A 336 12.74 -9.84 -6.55
CA VAL A 336 12.61 -9.49 -5.12
C VAL A 336 13.78 -8.60 -4.66
N LEU A 337 15.02 -8.99 -4.97
CA LEU A 337 16.23 -8.22 -4.60
C LEU A 337 16.25 -6.82 -5.23
N LYS A 338 15.91 -6.71 -6.52
CA LYS A 338 15.77 -5.41 -7.21
C LYS A 338 14.68 -4.55 -6.57
N THR A 339 13.56 -5.16 -6.20
CA THR A 339 12.46 -4.44 -5.56
C THR A 339 12.89 -3.87 -4.20
N LEU A 340 13.65 -4.62 -3.41
CA LEU A 340 14.28 -4.11 -2.18
C LEU A 340 15.24 -2.95 -2.48
N LEU A 341 16.13 -3.10 -3.46
CA LEU A 341 17.06 -2.05 -3.86
C LEU A 341 16.35 -0.75 -4.24
N PHE A 342 15.34 -0.80 -5.11
CA PHE A 342 14.59 0.39 -5.51
C PHE A 342 13.83 1.02 -4.33
N THR A 343 13.27 0.20 -3.44
CA THR A 343 12.59 0.67 -2.23
C THR A 343 13.52 1.45 -1.32
N THR A 344 14.69 0.86 -1.03
CA THR A 344 15.74 1.49 -0.22
C THR A 344 16.22 2.78 -0.85
N ILE A 345 16.48 2.80 -2.17
CA ILE A 345 16.91 4.00 -2.89
C ILE A 345 15.84 5.10 -2.79
N MET A 346 14.57 4.78 -3.04
CA MET A 346 13.48 5.77 -3.02
C MET A 346 13.31 6.41 -1.64
N ILE A 347 13.31 5.61 -0.57
CA ILE A 347 13.20 6.13 0.80
C ILE A 347 14.44 6.94 1.16
N SER A 348 15.65 6.42 0.87
CA SER A 348 16.92 7.11 1.18
C SER A 348 17.04 8.43 0.44
N GLN A 349 16.69 8.48 -0.85
CA GLN A 349 16.74 9.70 -1.65
C GLN A 349 15.82 10.77 -1.07
N SER A 350 14.60 10.41 -0.68
CA SER A 350 13.68 11.36 -0.05
C SER A 350 14.22 11.87 1.27
N VAL A 351 14.68 10.97 2.16
CA VAL A 351 15.25 11.33 3.46
C VAL A 351 16.45 12.26 3.31
N LEU A 352 17.39 11.94 2.43
CA LEU A 352 18.57 12.77 2.19
C LEU A 352 18.19 14.13 1.59
N SER A 353 17.24 14.16 0.66
CA SER A 353 16.72 15.42 0.13
C SER A 353 16.11 16.28 1.24
N THR A 354 15.28 15.70 2.11
CA THR A 354 14.66 16.43 3.22
C THR A 354 15.69 16.96 4.22
N VAL A 355 16.69 16.14 4.58
CA VAL A 355 17.75 16.48 5.54
C VAL A 355 18.63 17.64 5.05
N VAL A 356 18.75 17.84 3.74
CA VAL A 356 19.47 18.98 3.15
C VAL A 356 18.71 20.29 3.33
N PHE A 357 17.37 20.27 3.28
CA PHE A 357 16.55 21.48 3.31
C PHE A 357 15.94 21.80 4.68
N VAL A 358 15.68 20.79 5.50
CA VAL A 358 15.12 20.95 6.85
C VAL A 358 16.28 20.96 7.84
N PRO A 359 16.49 22.02 8.65
CA PRO A 359 17.57 22.05 9.64
C PRO A 359 17.33 21.04 10.76
N SER A 360 18.43 20.49 11.30
CA SER A 360 18.38 19.61 12.48
C SER A 360 17.88 20.40 13.68
N PRO A 361 16.96 19.83 14.49
CA PRO A 361 16.53 20.49 15.71
C PRO A 361 17.71 20.67 16.69
N PRO A 362 17.79 21.81 17.39
CA PRO A 362 18.81 22.04 18.42
C PRO A 362 18.43 21.24 19.66
N THR A 363 18.86 19.98 19.74
CA THR A 363 18.67 19.15 20.93
C THR A 363 19.99 18.99 21.66
N SER A 364 20.00 19.29 22.97
CA SER A 364 21.15 19.12 23.87
C SER A 364 21.50 17.65 24.16
N SER A 365 20.81 16.70 23.55
CA SER A 365 21.06 15.27 23.71
C SER A 365 22.09 14.77 22.69
N ALA A 366 23.09 14.02 23.18
CA ALA A 366 24.16 13.41 22.39
C ALA A 366 23.69 12.35 21.36
N THR A 367 22.39 12.08 21.29
CA THR A 367 21.76 11.12 20.36
C THR A 367 21.09 11.78 19.16
N SER A 368 21.26 13.10 18.98
CA SER A 368 20.73 13.80 17.81
C SER A 368 21.33 13.22 16.53
N SER A 369 20.46 12.80 15.61
CA SER A 369 20.87 12.21 14.33
C SER A 369 21.32 13.34 13.41
N SER A 370 22.63 13.53 13.27
CA SER A 370 23.18 14.55 12.37
C SER A 370 22.93 14.17 10.90
N PRO A 371 22.90 15.16 9.98
CA PRO A 371 22.87 14.90 8.53
C PRO A 371 23.95 13.90 8.07
N SER A 372 25.16 14.03 8.62
CA SER A 372 26.30 13.16 8.29
C SER A 372 26.05 11.71 8.70
N THR A 373 25.45 11.47 9.87
CA THR A 373 25.10 10.13 10.33
C THR A 373 24.04 9.49 9.44
N ILE A 374 23.01 10.24 9.06
CA ILE A 374 21.97 9.73 8.14
C ILE A 374 22.56 9.38 6.76
N ALA A 375 23.43 10.24 6.24
CA ALA A 375 24.13 9.99 4.98
C ALA A 375 25.04 8.74 5.05
N LEU A 376 25.75 8.56 6.16
CA LEU A 376 26.60 7.39 6.38
C LEU A 376 25.77 6.10 6.46
N ILE A 377 24.64 6.11 7.18
CA ILE A 377 23.70 4.98 7.22
C ILE A 377 23.20 4.67 5.80
N ALA A 378 22.81 5.67 5.02
CA ALA A 378 22.37 5.46 3.63
C ALA A 378 23.47 4.78 2.78
N LEU A 379 24.73 5.20 2.92
CA LEU A 379 25.87 4.60 2.22
C LEU A 379 26.11 3.15 2.66
N HIS A 380 26.05 2.86 3.96
CA HIS A 380 26.18 1.50 4.49
C HIS A 380 25.07 0.60 3.94
N THR A 381 23.81 1.03 4.03
CA THR A 381 22.66 0.30 3.48
C THR A 381 22.84 -0.02 1.99
N LEU A 382 23.31 0.95 1.19
CA LEU A 382 23.58 0.72 -0.24
C LEU A 382 24.79 -0.18 -0.48
N SER A 383 25.80 -0.13 0.40
CA SER A 383 26.97 -1.01 0.33
C SER A 383 26.59 -2.47 0.55
N HIS A 384 25.69 -2.76 1.49
CA HIS A 384 25.14 -4.10 1.73
C HIS A 384 24.36 -4.63 0.52
N LEU A 385 23.81 -3.74 -0.32
CA LEU A 385 23.09 -4.11 -1.55
C LEU A 385 23.96 -4.07 -2.80
N SER A 386 25.27 -3.83 -2.69
CA SER A 386 26.17 -3.70 -3.85
C SER A 386 26.19 -4.96 -4.73
N PHE A 387 25.95 -6.14 -4.16
CA PHE A 387 25.84 -7.40 -4.91
C PHE A 387 24.60 -7.47 -5.83
N VAL A 388 23.59 -6.63 -5.60
CA VAL A 388 22.38 -6.51 -6.44
C VAL A 388 22.60 -5.56 -7.62
N ILE A 389 23.71 -4.80 -7.64
CA ILE A 389 24.00 -3.75 -8.62
C ILE A 389 24.77 -4.24 -9.88
N PRO A 390 24.99 -5.53 -10.22
CA PRO A 390 25.92 -5.85 -11.29
C PRO A 390 25.38 -5.37 -12.65
N ILE A 391 26.06 -4.35 -13.14
CA ILE A 391 26.20 -3.83 -14.51
C ILE A 391 26.41 -4.95 -15.58
N ARG A 392 26.48 -6.24 -15.18
CA ARG A 392 26.63 -7.39 -16.06
C ARG A 392 25.32 -8.07 -16.49
N TRP A 393 24.23 -7.98 -15.74
CA TRP A 393 22.99 -8.70 -16.08
C TRP A 393 22.03 -7.94 -17.01
N CYS A 394 22.24 -6.64 -17.22
CA CYS A 394 21.41 -5.85 -18.15
C CYS A 394 21.80 -6.02 -19.63
N CYS A 395 22.93 -6.66 -19.98
CA CYS A 395 23.37 -6.75 -21.37
C CYS A 395 22.98 -8.03 -22.12
N VAL A 396 22.26 -8.98 -21.48
CA VAL A 396 21.95 -10.28 -22.13
C VAL A 396 20.45 -10.47 -22.41
N TYR A 397 19.56 -9.61 -21.89
CA TYR A 397 18.10 -9.75 -22.07
C TYR A 397 17.35 -8.43 -22.34
N LEU A 398 18.03 -7.46 -22.98
CA LEU A 398 17.42 -6.40 -23.78
C LEU A 398 17.96 -6.54 -25.21
#